data_AF-A0A8K0GV63-F1
#
_entry.id   AF-A0A8K0GV63-F1
#
_cell.length_a   1.000
_cell.length_b   1.000
_cell.length_c   1.000
_cell.angle_alpha   90.00
_cell.angle_beta   90.00
_cell.angle_gamma   90.00
#
_symmetry.space_group_name_H-M   'P 1'
#
loop_
_entity.id
_entity.type
_entity.pdbx_description
1 polymer ?
#
loop_
_entity_poly.entity_id
_entity_poly.type
_entity_poly.pdbx_seq_one_letter_code
_entity_poly.pdbx_strand_id
1 'polypeptide(L)'
;MIQLLFLVLFAEGIVALLLLVKIGPLRELVIKSLDQLKMGKGPATVKTIAGTMSVILLSSLMSIIKIQNKGAKLGTMSPMDQVLWRTHLLEASLMGFTLFLGFIIDRMHHYLQKLVGLRSNMGASKEELERLRKEKTQLKEKEEKASKELKLLQEEISKLSESLKKVKLESEEKNRKVETAEAHVAALQKQAADLLLEYDRLLEDNQNLQNQALGYKG
;
A
#
# COMPACT_ATOMS: atom_id res chain seq x y z
N MET A 1 -5.52 40.02 -41.61
CA MET A 1 -5.22 39.93 -40.16
C MET A 1 -6.45 39.64 -39.32
N ILE A 2 -7.54 40.41 -39.45
CA ILE A 2 -8.73 40.30 -38.58
C ILE A 2 -9.37 38.89 -38.56
N GLN A 3 -9.50 38.22 -39.72
CA GLN A 3 -10.05 36.85 -39.79
C GLN A 3 -9.20 35.81 -39.02
N LEU A 4 -7.87 35.94 -39.07
CA LEU A 4 -6.96 35.07 -38.33
C LEU A 4 -7.05 35.32 -36.82
N LEU A 5 -7.15 36.59 -36.40
CA LEU A 5 -7.35 36.95 -35.00
C LEU A 5 -8.69 36.42 -34.46
N PHE A 6 -9.75 36.46 -35.26
CA PHE A 6 -11.03 35.82 -34.89
C PHE A 6 -10.89 34.31 -34.73
N LEU A 7 -10.21 33.62 -35.65
CA LEU A 7 -9.99 32.18 -35.54
C LEU A 7 -9.19 31.80 -34.28
N VAL A 8 -8.14 32.57 -33.97
CA VAL A 8 -7.35 32.41 -32.74
C VAL A 8 -8.21 32.67 -31.51
N LEU A 9 -9.02 33.74 -31.51
CA LEU A 9 -9.95 34.05 -30.42
C LEU A 9 -10.98 32.93 -30.19
N PHE A 10 -11.52 32.35 -31.26
CA PHE A 10 -12.41 31.20 -31.18
C PHE A 10 -11.70 29.97 -30.60
N ALA A 11 -10.47 29.69 -31.05
CA ALA A 11 -9.68 28.59 -30.51
C ALA A 11 -9.37 28.79 -29.02
N GLU A 12 -8.94 29.99 -28.61
CA GLU A 12 -8.72 30.36 -27.22
C GLU A 12 -10.00 30.27 -26.39
N GLY A 13 -11.13 30.71 -26.95
CA GLY A 13 -12.46 30.61 -26.33
C GLY A 13 -12.89 29.14 -26.11
N ILE A 14 -12.66 28.26 -27.07
CA ILE A 14 -12.92 26.82 -26.94
C ILE A 14 -12.04 26.22 -25.84
N VAL A 15 -10.75 26.57 -25.79
CA VAL A 15 -9.84 26.11 -24.73
C VAL A 15 -10.30 26.63 -23.37
N ALA A 16 -10.67 27.90 -23.24
CA ALA A 16 -11.17 28.47 -22.00
C ALA A 16 -12.48 27.81 -21.55
N LEU A 17 -13.38 27.51 -22.48
CA LEU A 17 -14.64 26.80 -22.21
C LEU A 17 -14.38 25.36 -21.75
N LEU A 18 -13.47 24.63 -22.42
CA LEU A 18 -13.06 23.29 -21.99
C LEU A 18 -12.43 23.28 -20.59
N LEU A 19 -11.71 24.34 -20.22
CA LEU A 19 -11.16 24.52 -18.87
C LEU A 19 -12.23 24.84 -17.83
N LEU A 20 -13.27 25.59 -18.20
CA LEU A 20 -14.39 25.97 -17.33
C LEU A 20 -15.36 24.82 -17.10
N VAL A 21 -15.58 24.01 -18.13
CA VAL A 21 -16.44 22.84 -18.08
C VAL A 21 -15.85 21.84 -17.08
N LYS A 22 -16.61 21.56 -16.00
CA LYS A 22 -16.21 20.67 -14.88
C LYS A 22 -16.14 19.19 -15.26
N ILE A 23 -15.75 18.86 -16.49
CA ILE A 23 -15.58 17.48 -16.96
C ILE A 23 -14.12 17.10 -16.71
N GLY A 24 -13.89 16.36 -15.62
CA GLY A 24 -12.58 15.87 -15.19
C GLY A 24 -11.66 15.35 -16.32
N PRO A 25 -12.13 14.45 -17.21
CA PRO A 25 -11.28 13.88 -18.26
C PRO A 25 -10.91 14.86 -19.38
N LEU A 26 -11.80 15.80 -19.74
CA LEU A 26 -11.51 16.80 -20.77
C LEU A 26 -10.47 17.81 -20.30
N ARG A 27 -10.54 18.22 -19.03
CA ARG A 27 -9.55 19.09 -18.40
C ARG A 27 -8.16 18.44 -18.41
N GLU A 28 -8.09 17.14 -18.15
CA GLU A 28 -6.83 16.40 -18.19
C GLU A 28 -6.27 16.27 -19.61
N LEU A 29 -7.15 16.05 -20.60
CA LEU A 29 -6.79 16.06 -22.02
C LEU A 29 -6.20 17.41 -22.46
N VAL A 30 -6.86 18.52 -22.10
CA VAL A 30 -6.40 19.88 -22.42
C VAL A 30 -5.05 20.18 -21.77
N ILE A 31 -4.85 19.75 -20.51
CA ILE A 31 -3.57 19.90 -19.83
C ILE A 31 -2.49 19.10 -20.54
N LYS A 32 -2.75 17.83 -20.90
CA LYS A 32 -1.78 16.99 -21.61
C LYS A 32 -1.42 17.54 -22.99
N SER A 33 -2.40 18.08 -23.74
CA SER A 33 -2.13 18.75 -25.02
C SER A 33 -1.33 20.03 -24.84
N LEU A 34 -1.59 20.81 -23.78
CA LEU A 34 -0.85 22.05 -23.52
C LEU A 34 0.55 21.77 -22.95
N ASP A 35 0.72 20.69 -22.21
CA ASP A 35 2.00 20.22 -21.68
C ASP A 35 2.89 19.69 -22.82
N GLN A 36 2.33 18.96 -23.79
CA GLN A 36 3.04 18.61 -25.03
C GLN A 36 3.51 19.84 -25.81
N LEU A 37 2.69 20.89 -25.86
CA LEU A 37 3.06 22.15 -26.50
C LEU A 37 4.13 22.92 -25.72
N LYS A 38 4.18 22.76 -24.38
CA LYS A 38 5.13 23.45 -23.48
C LYS A 38 6.42 22.69 -23.15
N MET A 39 6.46 21.35 -23.23
CA MET A 39 7.61 20.51 -22.88
C MET A 39 8.81 20.59 -23.86
N GLY A 40 8.65 21.27 -25.00
CA GLY A 40 9.78 21.61 -25.88
C GLY A 40 10.57 22.86 -25.45
N LYS A 41 11.22 23.55 -26.39
CA LYS A 41 11.80 24.91 -26.23
C LYS A 41 10.73 26.01 -25.94
N GLY A 42 9.50 25.61 -25.61
CA GLY A 42 8.29 26.43 -25.52
C GLY A 42 8.27 27.52 -24.44
N PRO A 43 8.86 27.40 -23.24
CA PRO A 43 8.77 28.47 -22.25
C PRO A 43 9.53 29.73 -22.68
N ALA A 44 10.64 29.57 -23.40
CA ALA A 44 11.39 30.69 -23.95
C ALA A 44 10.66 31.28 -25.17
N THR A 45 10.17 30.43 -26.06
CA THR A 45 9.47 30.85 -27.28
C THR A 45 8.12 31.53 -27.00
N VAL A 46 7.35 31.07 -26.01
CA VAL A 46 6.08 31.71 -25.64
C VAL A 46 6.33 33.09 -25.01
N LYS A 47 7.38 33.23 -24.18
CA LYS A 47 7.77 34.52 -23.62
C LYS A 47 8.25 35.51 -24.69
N THR A 48 9.01 35.04 -25.69
CA THR A 48 9.44 35.90 -26.80
C THR A 48 8.28 36.28 -27.71
N ILE A 49 7.37 35.35 -28.03
CA ILE A 49 6.16 35.63 -28.83
C ILE A 49 5.23 36.62 -28.10
N ALA A 50 5.00 36.45 -26.80
CA ALA A 50 4.22 37.40 -26.01
C ALA A 50 4.88 38.78 -25.99
N GLY A 51 6.22 38.83 -25.87
CA GLY A 51 7.00 40.06 -25.94
C GLY A 51 6.88 40.77 -27.29
N THR A 52 7.05 40.04 -28.40
CA THR A 52 6.95 40.63 -29.75
C THR A 52 5.55 41.12 -30.04
N MET A 53 4.51 40.36 -29.67
CA MET A 53 3.12 40.80 -29.86
C MET A 53 2.75 42.00 -28.98
N SER A 54 3.29 42.10 -27.76
CA SER A 54 3.12 43.26 -26.89
C SER A 54 3.74 44.54 -27.47
N VAL A 55 4.93 44.42 -28.07
CA VAL A 55 5.58 45.54 -28.78
C VAL A 55 4.78 45.96 -30.01
N ILE A 56 4.27 45.00 -30.79
CA ILE A 56 3.41 45.27 -31.95
C ILE A 56 2.13 46.00 -31.51
N LEU A 57 1.52 45.56 -30.40
CA LEU A 57 0.35 46.22 -29.82
C LEU A 57 0.62 47.67 -29.44
N LEU A 58 1.73 47.92 -28.75
CA LEU A 58 2.13 49.26 -28.33
C LEU A 58 2.39 50.17 -29.54
N SER A 59 2.97 49.62 -30.61
CA SER A 59 3.15 50.32 -31.89
C SER A 59 1.82 50.69 -32.56
N SER A 60 0.85 49.77 -32.56
CA SER A 60 -0.51 50.06 -33.06
C SER A 60 -1.25 51.10 -32.21
N LEU A 61 -1.14 51.06 -30.88
CA LEU A 61 -1.70 52.06 -29.96
C LEU A 61 -1.09 53.45 -30.19
N MET A 62 0.24 53.53 -30.39
CA MET A 62 0.90 54.78 -30.71
C MET A 62 0.48 55.34 -32.07
N SER A 63 0.21 54.48 -33.05
CA SER A 63 -0.27 54.87 -34.38
C SER A 63 -1.69 55.44 -34.30
N ILE A 64 -2.55 54.81 -33.49
CA ILE A 64 -3.88 55.32 -33.12
C ILE A 64 -3.73 56.69 -32.44
N ILE A 65 -2.97 56.84 -31.36
CA ILE A 65 -2.79 58.15 -30.70
C ILE A 65 -2.24 59.23 -31.66
N LYS A 66 -1.34 58.87 -32.58
CA LYS A 66 -0.81 59.79 -33.60
C LYS A 66 -1.87 60.21 -34.63
N ILE A 67 -2.76 59.33 -35.08
CA ILE A 67 -3.83 59.66 -36.03
C ILE A 67 -4.87 60.57 -35.36
N GLN A 68 -5.19 60.33 -34.09
CA GLN A 68 -6.11 61.17 -33.32
C GLN A 68 -5.52 62.56 -33.08
N ASN A 69 -4.24 62.63 -32.69
CA ASN A 69 -3.54 63.90 -32.51
C ASN A 69 -3.32 64.67 -33.83
N LYS A 70 -3.20 63.98 -34.97
CA LYS A 70 -3.18 64.62 -36.30
C LYS A 70 -4.57 65.16 -36.68
N GLY A 71 -5.63 64.38 -36.48
CA GLY A 71 -7.01 64.83 -36.73
C GLY A 71 -7.43 66.00 -35.84
N ALA A 72 -7.02 66.01 -34.57
CA ALA A 72 -7.26 67.12 -33.64
C ALA A 72 -6.49 68.40 -34.01
N LYS A 73 -5.34 68.28 -34.69
CA LYS A 73 -4.53 69.43 -35.13
C LYS A 73 -4.91 69.96 -36.52
N LEU A 74 -5.52 69.14 -37.39
CA LEU A 74 -5.85 69.49 -38.78
C LEU A 74 -7.33 69.78 -39.03
N GLY A 75 -8.23 69.56 -38.06
CA GLY A 75 -9.63 70.01 -38.09
C GLY A 75 -10.53 69.41 -39.18
N THR A 76 -9.99 68.61 -40.10
CA THR A 76 -10.71 67.90 -41.16
C THR A 76 -10.17 66.48 -41.25
N MET A 77 -10.96 65.51 -40.80
CA MET A 77 -10.62 64.10 -41.00
C MET A 77 -11.03 63.69 -42.42
N SER A 78 -10.07 63.24 -43.22
CA SER A 78 -10.34 62.64 -44.53
C SER A 78 -11.22 61.38 -44.34
N PRO A 79 -12.19 61.10 -45.23
CA PRO A 79 -12.99 59.87 -45.18
C PRO A 79 -12.13 58.60 -45.15
N MET A 80 -10.93 58.66 -45.71
CA MET A 80 -9.93 57.59 -45.70
C MET A 80 -9.37 57.33 -44.29
N ASP A 81 -9.10 58.40 -43.53
CA ASP A 81 -8.53 58.32 -42.19
C ASP A 81 -9.53 57.75 -41.17
N GLN A 82 -10.83 57.97 -41.39
CA GLN A 82 -11.89 57.42 -40.56
C GLN A 82 -12.03 55.89 -40.71
N VAL A 83 -11.86 55.36 -41.92
CA VAL A 83 -11.88 53.90 -42.19
C VAL A 83 -10.60 53.25 -41.65
N LEU A 84 -9.45 53.90 -41.86
CA LEU A 84 -8.15 53.42 -41.36
C LEU A 84 -8.12 53.39 -39.82
N TRP A 85 -8.68 54.40 -39.17
CA TRP A 85 -8.83 54.47 -37.71
C TRP A 85 -9.62 53.29 -37.15
N ARG A 86 -10.83 53.06 -37.69
CA ARG A 86 -11.71 51.99 -37.20
C ARG A 86 -11.08 50.61 -37.37
N THR A 87 -10.36 50.41 -38.47
CA THR A 87 -9.71 49.13 -38.78
C THR A 87 -8.52 48.88 -37.84
N HIS A 88 -7.64 49.86 -37.65
CA HIS A 88 -6.51 49.73 -36.71
C HIS A 88 -6.96 49.67 -35.26
N LEU A 89 -8.00 50.40 -34.88
CA LEU A 89 -8.59 50.33 -33.54
C LEU A 89 -9.18 48.94 -33.28
N LEU A 90 -9.93 48.39 -34.24
CA LEU A 90 -10.50 47.05 -34.12
C LEU A 90 -9.38 46.00 -34.03
N GLU A 91 -8.38 46.07 -34.90
CA GLU A 91 -7.24 45.15 -34.91
C GLU A 91 -6.42 45.20 -33.61
N ALA A 92 -6.13 46.41 -33.09
CA ALA A 92 -5.43 46.59 -31.83
C ALA A 92 -6.26 46.05 -30.65
N SER A 93 -7.56 46.34 -30.59
CA SER A 93 -8.42 45.82 -29.53
C SER A 93 -8.46 44.29 -29.53
N LEU A 94 -8.59 43.68 -30.71
CA LEU A 94 -8.68 42.24 -30.89
C LEU A 94 -7.35 41.55 -30.53
N MET A 95 -6.21 42.13 -30.94
CA MET A 95 -4.88 41.64 -30.59
C MET A 95 -4.63 41.74 -29.07
N GLY A 96 -5.12 42.81 -28.43
CA GLY A 96 -5.12 42.97 -26.98
C GLY A 96 -5.92 41.88 -26.27
N PHE A 97 -7.13 41.58 -26.75
CA PHE A 97 -7.96 40.51 -26.22
C PHE A 97 -7.30 39.13 -26.35
N THR A 98 -6.75 38.78 -27.51
CA THR A 98 -6.08 37.48 -27.70
C THR A 98 -4.87 37.32 -26.78
N LEU A 99 -4.06 38.37 -26.58
CA LEU A 99 -2.94 38.29 -25.65
C LEU A 99 -3.38 38.17 -24.19
N PHE A 100 -4.45 38.89 -23.82
CA PHE A 100 -5.01 38.79 -22.48
C PHE A 100 -5.58 37.38 -22.22
N LEU A 101 -6.35 36.82 -23.15
CA LEU A 101 -6.87 35.46 -23.07
C LEU A 101 -5.75 34.41 -23.02
N GLY A 102 -4.76 34.51 -23.91
CA GLY A 102 -3.57 33.66 -23.87
C GLY A 102 -2.83 33.70 -22.53
N PHE A 103 -2.69 34.90 -21.93
CA PHE A 103 -2.08 35.06 -20.60
C PHE A 103 -2.92 34.42 -19.48
N ILE A 104 -4.25 34.59 -19.52
CA ILE A 104 -5.15 33.95 -18.57
C ILE A 104 -5.08 32.43 -18.70
N ILE A 105 -5.03 31.89 -19.92
CA ILE A 105 -4.87 30.46 -20.17
C ILE A 105 -3.53 29.94 -19.64
N ASP A 106 -2.44 30.69 -19.84
CA ASP A 106 -1.10 30.33 -19.33
C ASP A 106 -1.08 30.25 -17.79
N ARG A 107 -1.65 31.26 -17.14
CA ARG A 107 -1.75 31.33 -15.68
C ARG A 107 -2.69 30.25 -15.14
N MET A 108 -3.83 30.03 -15.79
CA MET A 108 -4.76 28.95 -15.46
C MET A 108 -4.04 27.60 -15.57
N HIS A 109 -3.32 27.33 -16.65
CA HIS A 109 -2.57 26.09 -16.83
C HIS A 109 -1.61 25.81 -15.67
N HIS A 110 -0.88 26.82 -15.18
CA HIS A 110 -0.01 26.65 -14.01
C HIS A 110 -0.77 26.24 -12.74
N TYR A 111 -1.92 26.86 -12.46
CA TYR A 111 -2.77 26.45 -11.33
C TYR A 111 -3.38 25.06 -11.54
N LEU A 112 -3.75 24.73 -12.78
CA LEU A 112 -4.32 23.44 -13.15
C LEU A 112 -3.29 22.32 -13.00
N GLN A 113 -2.05 22.53 -13.42
CA GLN A 113 -0.95 21.56 -13.30
C GLN A 113 -0.61 21.29 -11.83
N LYS A 114 -0.62 22.32 -10.98
CA LYS A 114 -0.51 22.13 -9.52
C LYS A 114 -1.67 21.30 -8.95
N LEU A 115 -2.90 21.55 -9.39
CA LEU A 115 -4.06 20.79 -8.94
C LEU A 115 -4.04 19.33 -9.43
N VAL A 116 -3.57 19.07 -10.66
CA VAL A 116 -3.41 17.71 -11.19
C VAL A 116 -2.29 16.98 -10.46
N GLY A 117 -1.14 17.62 -10.24
CA GLY A 117 -0.03 17.03 -9.47
C GLY A 117 -0.44 16.69 -8.02
N LEU A 118 -1.26 17.53 -7.39
CA LEU A 118 -1.80 17.24 -6.06
C LEU A 118 -2.79 16.06 -6.10
N ARG A 119 -3.62 15.98 -7.15
CA ARG A 119 -4.55 14.85 -7.35
C ARG A 119 -3.84 13.55 -7.68
N SER A 120 -2.76 13.56 -8.47
CA SER A 120 -1.98 12.35 -8.77
C SER A 120 -1.27 11.81 -7.53
N ASN A 121 -0.72 12.69 -6.70
CA ASN A 121 -0.12 12.30 -5.42
C ASN A 121 -1.17 11.74 -4.45
N MET A 122 -2.36 12.35 -4.41
CA MET A 122 -3.50 11.83 -3.65
C MET A 122 -4.03 10.51 -4.23
N GLY A 123 -3.95 10.32 -5.55
CA GLY A 123 -4.29 9.06 -6.24
C GLY A 123 -3.32 7.94 -5.87
N ALA A 124 -2.02 8.21 -5.89
CA ALA A 124 -0.98 7.27 -5.45
C ALA A 124 -1.16 6.91 -3.97
N SER A 125 -1.40 7.91 -3.11
CA SER A 125 -1.70 7.69 -1.69
C SER A 125 -2.99 6.87 -1.48
N LYS A 126 -4.02 7.09 -2.30
CA LYS A 126 -5.27 6.30 -2.23
C LYS A 126 -5.06 4.86 -2.68
N GLU A 127 -4.25 4.64 -3.72
CA GLU A 127 -3.92 3.29 -4.19
C GLU A 127 -3.05 2.53 -3.19
N GLU A 128 -2.06 3.20 -2.58
CA GLU A 128 -1.28 2.66 -1.46
C GLU A 128 -2.17 2.33 -0.25
N LEU A 129 -3.13 3.20 0.07
CA LEU A 129 -4.08 2.97 1.16
C LEU A 129 -5.00 1.77 0.86
N GLU A 130 -5.41 1.57 -0.40
CA GLU A 130 -6.13 0.36 -0.79
C GLU A 130 -5.28 -0.90 -0.71
N ARG A 131 -4.00 -0.84 -1.11
CA ARG A 131 -3.06 -1.97 -0.98
C ARG A 131 -2.84 -2.33 0.49
N LEU A 132 -2.56 -1.35 1.35
CA LEU A 132 -2.44 -1.53 2.80
C LEU A 132 -3.73 -2.07 3.42
N ARG A 133 -4.89 -1.63 2.93
CA ARG A 133 -6.18 -2.15 3.42
C ARG A 133 -6.37 -3.63 3.05
N LYS A 134 -6.01 -4.04 1.83
CA LYS A 134 -6.02 -5.45 1.40
C LYS A 134 -5.04 -6.31 2.20
N GLU A 135 -3.85 -5.79 2.46
CA GLU A 135 -2.84 -6.49 3.27
C GLU A 135 -3.31 -6.65 4.73
N LYS A 136 -3.89 -5.60 5.32
CA LYS A 136 -4.46 -5.66 6.67
C LYS A 136 -5.60 -6.67 6.78
N THR A 137 -6.45 -6.80 5.76
CA THR A 137 -7.51 -7.84 5.76
C THR A 137 -6.91 -9.25 5.67
N GLN A 138 -5.89 -9.46 4.84
CA GLN A 138 -5.22 -10.77 4.75
C GLN A 138 -4.49 -11.14 6.05
N LEU A 139 -3.85 -10.17 6.71
CA LEU A 139 -3.21 -10.39 8.01
C LEU A 139 -4.23 -10.79 9.08
N LYS A 140 -5.39 -10.11 9.13
CA LYS A 140 -6.47 -10.48 10.04
C LYS A 140 -6.99 -11.90 9.80
N GLU A 141 -7.18 -12.31 8.54
CA GLU A 141 -7.58 -13.68 8.22
C GLU A 141 -6.53 -14.72 8.63
N LYS A 142 -5.25 -14.43 8.42
CA LYS A 142 -4.14 -15.29 8.87
C LYS A 142 -4.09 -15.39 10.39
N GLU A 143 -4.28 -14.27 11.09
CA GLU A 143 -4.32 -14.21 12.55
C GLU A 143 -5.50 -15.02 13.11
N GLU A 144 -6.68 -14.92 12.49
CA GLU A 144 -7.85 -15.72 12.89
C GLU A 144 -7.63 -17.22 12.68
N LYS A 145 -7.01 -17.62 11.56
CA LYS A 145 -6.61 -19.02 11.31
C LYS A 145 -5.60 -19.52 12.34
N ALA A 146 -4.55 -18.74 12.60
CA ALA A 146 -3.55 -19.07 13.60
C ALA A 146 -4.16 -19.15 15.02
N SER A 147 -5.12 -18.29 15.34
CA SER A 147 -5.85 -18.34 16.62
C SER A 147 -6.69 -19.61 16.74
N LYS A 148 -7.32 -20.08 15.66
CA LYS A 148 -8.05 -21.36 15.63
C LYS A 148 -7.10 -22.55 15.82
N GLU A 149 -5.98 -22.55 15.10
CA GLU A 149 -4.94 -23.60 15.25
C GLU A 149 -4.35 -23.62 16.66
N LEU A 150 -4.08 -22.47 17.26
CA LEU A 150 -3.60 -22.39 18.65
C LEU A 150 -4.61 -22.97 19.65
N LYS A 151 -5.91 -22.74 19.45
CA LYS A 151 -6.94 -23.33 20.31
C LYS A 151 -6.99 -24.85 20.17
N LEU A 152 -6.92 -25.37 18.94
CA LEU A 152 -6.87 -26.82 18.70
C LEU A 152 -5.63 -27.46 19.34
N LEU A 153 -4.45 -26.85 19.14
CA LEU A 153 -3.21 -27.32 19.77
C LEU A 153 -3.29 -27.28 21.30
N GLN A 154 -3.94 -26.27 21.88
CA GLN A 154 -4.13 -26.18 23.32
C GLN A 154 -5.08 -27.26 23.85
N GLU A 155 -6.14 -27.60 23.11
CA GLU A 155 -7.02 -28.73 23.43
C GLU A 155 -6.27 -30.07 23.33
N GLU A 156 -5.46 -30.27 22.29
CA GLU A 156 -4.62 -31.46 22.13
C GLU A 156 -3.61 -31.60 23.28
N ILE A 157 -2.91 -30.51 23.64
CA ILE A 157 -1.99 -30.50 24.79
C ILE A 157 -2.72 -30.87 26.08
N SER A 158 -3.94 -30.36 26.28
CA SER A 158 -4.74 -30.67 27.48
C SER A 158 -5.11 -32.15 27.53
N LYS A 159 -5.56 -32.71 26.41
CA LYS A 159 -5.88 -34.14 26.27
C LYS A 159 -4.64 -35.02 26.45
N LEU A 160 -3.51 -34.64 25.86
CA LEU A 160 -2.24 -35.36 26.01
C LEU A 160 -1.77 -35.32 27.47
N SER A 161 -1.85 -34.16 28.14
CA SER A 161 -1.49 -34.00 29.55
C SER A 161 -2.32 -34.90 30.46
N GLU A 162 -3.63 -34.99 30.21
CA GLU A 162 -4.52 -35.88 30.96
C GLU A 162 -4.16 -37.37 30.73
N SER A 163 -3.93 -37.76 29.47
CA SER A 163 -3.51 -39.12 29.15
C SER A 163 -2.16 -39.47 29.79
N LEU A 164 -1.22 -38.53 29.85
CA LEU A 164 0.08 -38.70 30.48
C LEU A 164 -0.05 -38.87 32.00
N LYS A 165 -0.91 -38.09 32.66
CA LYS A 165 -1.22 -38.28 34.08
C LYS A 165 -1.81 -39.66 34.35
N LYS A 166 -2.76 -40.12 33.51
CA LYS A 166 -3.37 -41.45 33.64
C LYS A 166 -2.34 -42.57 33.49
N VAL A 167 -1.50 -42.51 32.46
CA VAL A 167 -0.43 -43.50 32.23
C VAL A 167 0.60 -43.47 33.36
N LYS A 168 0.94 -42.30 33.90
CA LYS A 168 1.84 -42.18 35.04
C LYS A 168 1.27 -42.87 36.29
N LEU A 169 -0.01 -42.67 36.59
CA LEU A 169 -0.68 -43.36 37.69
C LEU A 169 -0.73 -44.88 37.49
N GLU A 170 -1.03 -45.35 36.28
CA GLU A 170 -1.03 -46.78 35.95
C GLU A 170 0.37 -47.39 36.08
N SER A 171 1.41 -46.65 35.67
CA SER A 171 2.80 -47.05 35.84
C SER A 171 3.20 -47.14 37.30
N GLU A 172 2.84 -46.15 38.14
CA GLU A 172 3.10 -46.19 39.58
C GLU A 172 2.38 -47.36 40.25
N GLU A 173 1.14 -47.66 39.86
CA GLU A 173 0.39 -48.81 40.37
C GLU A 173 1.06 -50.13 39.97
N LYS A 174 1.48 -50.26 38.70
CA LYS A 174 2.24 -51.43 38.22
C LYS A 174 3.57 -51.56 38.95
N ASN A 175 4.28 -50.47 39.22
CA ASN A 175 5.54 -50.49 39.95
C ASN A 175 5.35 -51.00 41.39
N ARG A 176 4.30 -50.53 42.09
CA ARG A 176 3.95 -51.06 43.41
C ARG A 176 3.62 -52.55 43.38
N LYS A 177 2.91 -53.03 42.35
CA LYS A 177 2.61 -54.46 42.17
C LYS A 177 3.87 -55.28 41.89
N VAL A 178 4.83 -54.73 41.15
CA VAL A 178 6.13 -55.36 40.93
C VAL A 178 6.92 -55.42 42.24
N GLU A 179 7.00 -54.33 42.98
CA GLU A 179 7.68 -54.29 44.29
C GLU A 179 7.09 -55.32 45.28
N THR A 180 5.77 -55.46 45.34
CA THR A 180 5.14 -56.48 46.20
C THR A 180 5.43 -57.89 45.70
N ALA A 181 5.36 -58.13 44.39
CA ALA A 181 5.70 -59.42 43.80
C ALA A 181 7.17 -59.80 44.04
N GLU A 182 8.10 -58.85 43.89
CA GLU A 182 9.53 -59.02 44.19
C GLU A 182 9.75 -59.35 45.67
N ALA A 183 9.06 -58.65 46.59
CA ALA A 183 9.11 -58.96 48.01
C ALA A 183 8.58 -60.37 48.32
N HIS A 184 7.50 -60.80 47.65
CA HIS A 184 6.98 -62.16 47.76
C HIS A 184 7.95 -63.21 47.22
N VAL A 185 8.60 -62.95 46.08
CA VAL A 185 9.62 -63.85 45.52
C VAL A 185 10.83 -63.94 46.45
N ALA A 186 11.29 -62.83 46.99
CA ALA A 186 12.40 -62.82 47.95
C ALA A 186 12.05 -63.58 49.25
N ALA A 187 10.82 -63.43 49.76
CA ALA A 187 10.34 -64.18 50.92
C ALA A 187 10.26 -65.69 50.62
N LEU A 188 9.75 -66.08 49.45
CA LEU A 188 9.70 -67.48 49.01
C LEU A 188 11.10 -68.07 48.80
N GLN A 189 12.03 -67.31 48.22
CA GLN A 189 13.44 -67.73 48.10
C GLN A 189 14.07 -67.96 49.47
N LYS A 190 13.81 -67.06 50.44
CA LYS A 190 14.29 -67.23 51.81
C LYS A 190 13.68 -68.47 52.48
N GLN A 191 12.37 -68.67 52.34
CA GLN A 191 11.69 -69.84 52.88
C GLN A 191 12.22 -71.14 52.25
N ALA A 192 12.47 -71.15 50.93
CA ALA A 192 13.05 -72.28 50.24
C ALA A 192 14.50 -72.56 50.71
N ALA A 193 15.30 -71.51 50.94
CA ALA A 193 16.65 -71.65 51.49
C ALA A 193 16.63 -72.22 52.93
N ASP A 194 15.72 -71.75 53.78
CA ASP A 194 15.53 -72.28 55.14
C ASP A 194 15.07 -73.76 55.10
N LEU A 195 14.15 -74.11 54.21
CA LEU A 195 13.72 -75.51 54.02
C LEU A 195 14.86 -76.41 53.55
N LEU A 196 15.73 -75.90 52.68
CA LEU A 196 16.89 -76.63 52.18
C LEU A 196 17.89 -76.91 53.31
N LEU A 197 18.11 -75.93 54.20
CA LEU A 197 18.91 -76.13 55.41
C LEU A 197 18.29 -77.14 56.37
N GLU A 198 16.97 -77.11 56.58
CA GLU A 198 16.29 -78.13 57.39
C GLU A 198 16.38 -79.52 56.77
N TYR A 199 16.27 -79.61 55.44
CA TYR A 199 16.44 -80.86 54.72
C TYR A 199 17.85 -81.44 54.91
N ASP A 200 18.89 -80.61 54.72
CA ASP A 200 20.29 -81.03 54.94
C ASP A 200 20.51 -81.52 56.38
N ARG A 201 19.95 -80.80 57.36
CA ARG A 201 20.03 -81.18 58.78
C ARG A 201 19.31 -82.51 59.07
N LEU A 202 18.11 -82.72 58.53
CA LEU A 202 17.38 -83.98 58.67
C LEU A 202 18.07 -85.16 57.98
N LEU A 203 18.78 -84.88 56.88
CA LEU A 203 19.58 -85.87 56.17
C LEU A 203 20.80 -86.29 57.00
N GLU A 204 21.48 -85.31 57.63
CA GLU A 204 22.57 -85.56 58.59
C GLU A 204 22.09 -86.36 59.82
N ASP A 205 20.96 -85.98 60.41
CA ASP A 205 20.36 -86.72 61.54
C ASP A 205 19.96 -88.15 61.14
N ASN A 206 19.41 -88.37 59.94
CA ASN A 206 19.13 -89.72 59.43
C ASN A 206 20.41 -90.55 59.25
N GLN A 207 21.49 -89.96 58.73
CA GLN A 207 22.78 -90.64 58.62
C GLN A 207 23.33 -91.01 59.99
N ASN A 208 23.23 -90.10 60.96
CA ASN A 208 23.65 -90.35 62.35
C ASN A 208 22.84 -91.49 63.01
N LEU A 209 21.52 -91.53 62.79
CA LEU A 209 20.66 -92.62 63.27
C LEU A 209 20.99 -93.95 62.60
N GLN A 210 21.27 -93.97 61.29
CA GLN A 210 21.72 -95.19 60.61
C GLN A 210 23.07 -95.68 61.17
N ASN A 211 24.01 -94.77 61.43
CA ASN A 211 25.31 -95.10 62.04
C ASN A 211 25.14 -95.65 63.46
N GLN A 212 24.22 -95.09 64.27
CA GLN A 212 23.89 -95.64 65.60
C GLN A 212 23.22 -97.02 65.52
N ALA A 213 22.28 -97.23 64.60
CA ALA A 213 21.62 -98.51 64.40
C ALA A 213 22.58 -99.61 63.92
N LEU A 214 23.61 -99.26 63.15
CA LEU A 214 24.70 -100.16 62.77
C LEU A 214 25.65 -100.46 63.94
N GLY A 215 25.84 -99.52 64.87
CA GLY A 215 26.62 -99.71 66.10
C GLY A 215 25.99 -100.64 67.13
N TYR A 216 24.66 -100.82 67.13
CA TYR A 216 23.94 -101.73 68.04
C TYR A 216 23.86 -103.18 67.56
N LYS A 217 24.47 -103.51 66.41
CA LYS A 217 24.50 -104.87 65.82
C LYS A 217 25.85 -105.58 65.95
N GLY A 218 26.74 -105.09 66.82
CA GLY A 218 28.04 -105.69 67.16
C GLY A 218 28.08 -106.20 68.58
#